data_AF-A0A660RAS2-F1
#
_entry.id   AF-A0A660RAS2-F1
#
_cell.length_a   1.000
_cell.length_b   1.000
_cell.length_c   1.000
_cell.angle_alpha   90.00
_cell.angle_beta   90.00
_cell.angle_gamma   90.00
#
_symmetry.space_group_name_H-M   'P 1'
#
loop_
_entity.id
_entity.type
_entity.pdbx_description
1 polymer ?
#
loop_
_entity_poly.entity_id
_entity_poly.type
_entity_poly.pdbx_seq_one_letter_code
_entity_poly.pdbx_strand_id
1 'polypeptide(L)'
;MSVSGTRKISSIRISIASPEYIRSLSSGEVKKPETINYRTFKPERDGLFCERIFGTTRDYECSCGKYKGKKYEGVVCERCGVRVESREARRKRMGHIELAAPVVHIWYLKSTPSVIGTLLNMPSKDLEKVIYFGSHRIIERTFIITNPKNTIFEKGDILYETEYNVYKSKWDFEAEPAVRVRNPKGPVRTDIDGVVSLREEETNTGRIITWIIVRDVISEEYRIYPGMVIKFRDGEEVEKDTEIVEEKEIPPIYAPFDGTV
;
A
#
# COMPACT_ATOMS: atom_id res chain seq x y z
N MET A 1 40.52 14.33 54.36
CA MET A 1 40.43 14.78 52.96
C MET A 1 38.96 14.92 52.60
N SER A 2 38.55 16.18 52.43
CA SER A 2 37.33 16.72 51.80
C SER A 2 36.15 15.78 51.50
N VAL A 3 35.08 16.02 52.26
CA VAL A 3 33.68 15.68 51.97
C VAL A 3 33.34 16.01 50.51
N SER A 4 32.81 15.04 49.78
CA SER A 4 32.44 15.19 48.37
C SER A 4 31.34 16.23 48.22
N GLY A 5 31.68 17.40 47.69
CA GLY A 5 30.71 18.43 47.33
C GLY A 5 29.72 17.88 46.30
N THR A 6 28.43 18.03 46.59
CA THR A 6 27.36 17.87 45.60
C THR A 6 27.64 18.80 44.43
N ARG A 7 28.03 18.24 43.28
CA ARG A 7 28.16 19.01 42.04
C ARG A 7 26.77 19.58 41.72
N LYS A 8 26.60 20.89 41.94
CA LYS A 8 25.38 21.61 41.57
C LYS A 8 25.27 21.57 40.04
N ILE A 9 24.15 21.06 39.53
CA ILE A 9 23.84 21.09 38.10
C ILE A 9 23.60 22.56 37.72
N SER A 10 24.43 23.11 36.84
CA SER A 10 24.34 24.52 36.41
C SER A 10 23.33 24.75 35.30
N SER A 11 23.09 23.75 34.45
CA SER A 11 22.13 23.81 33.34
C SER A 11 21.68 22.41 32.92
N ILE A 12 20.52 22.34 32.26
CA ILE A 12 19.96 21.11 31.68
C ILE A 12 19.76 21.38 30.18
N ARG A 13 20.19 20.44 29.34
CA ARG A 13 19.96 20.45 27.89
C ARG A 13 19.15 19.23 27.50
N ILE A 14 18.25 19.41 26.53
CA ILE A 14 17.49 18.34 25.90
C ILE A 14 17.90 18.29 24.42
N SER A 15 18.10 17.08 23.88
CA SER A 15 18.44 16.85 22.49
C SER A 15 17.84 15.54 22.00
N ILE A 16 17.81 15.36 20.68
CA ILE A 16 17.44 14.07 20.06
C ILE A 16 18.57 13.06 20.32
N ALA A 17 18.21 11.84 20.67
CA ALA A 17 19.15 10.75 20.85
C ALA A 17 19.46 10.07 19.50
N SER A 18 20.74 9.96 19.14
CA SER A 18 21.15 9.18 17.97
C SER A 18 21.06 7.67 18.26
N PRO A 19 20.95 6.80 17.23
CA PRO A 19 20.96 5.36 17.43
C PRO A 19 22.21 4.86 18.17
N GLU A 20 23.37 5.44 17.87
CA GLU A 20 24.64 5.12 18.53
C GLU A 20 24.60 5.51 20.01
N TYR A 21 24.02 6.67 20.33
CA TYR A 21 23.86 7.12 21.71
C TYR A 21 22.92 6.21 22.49
N ILE A 22 21.80 5.78 21.90
CA ILE A 22 20.87 4.81 22.53
C ILE A 22 21.59 3.49 22.83
N ARG A 23 22.39 2.98 21.88
CA ARG A 23 23.19 1.76 22.10
C ARG A 23 24.25 1.95 23.20
N SER A 24 24.86 3.14 23.29
CA SER A 24 25.86 3.44 24.33
C SER A 24 25.28 3.47 25.76
N LEU A 25 24.00 3.83 25.92
CA LEU A 25 23.29 3.78 27.20
C LEU A 25 22.85 2.37 27.58
N SER A 26 22.83 1.44 26.61
CA SER A 26 22.31 0.11 26.80
C SER A 26 23.30 -0.82 27.47
N SER A 27 22.81 -1.63 28.40
CA SER A 27 23.54 -2.73 29.04
C SER A 27 23.29 -4.08 28.35
N GLY A 28 22.46 -4.12 27.31
CA GLY A 28 22.17 -5.32 26.54
C GLY A 28 20.89 -5.23 25.71
N GLU A 29 20.80 -6.12 24.73
CA GLU A 29 19.64 -6.26 23.84
C GLU A 29 18.60 -7.21 24.45
N VAL A 30 17.34 -6.79 24.46
CA VAL A 30 16.19 -7.64 24.80
C VAL A 30 15.70 -8.30 23.53
N LYS A 31 15.71 -9.64 23.50
CA LYS A 31 15.37 -10.43 22.32
C LYS A 31 14.01 -11.10 22.41
N LYS A 32 13.55 -11.34 23.63
CA LYS A 32 12.32 -12.07 23.86
C LYS A 32 11.33 -11.28 24.71
N PRO A 33 10.02 -11.47 24.51
CA PRO A 33 9.00 -10.74 25.26
C PRO A 33 8.76 -11.30 26.66
N GLU A 34 9.34 -12.46 27.03
CA GLU A 34 9.04 -13.07 28.32
C GLU A 34 9.56 -12.25 29.49
N THR A 35 8.85 -12.34 30.61
CA THR A 35 9.09 -11.52 31.79
C THR A 35 9.76 -12.33 32.90
N ILE A 36 8.96 -13.18 33.55
CA ILE A 36 9.36 -14.05 34.65
C ILE A 36 8.82 -15.45 34.40
N ASN A 37 9.55 -16.44 34.89
CA ASN A 37 9.12 -17.82 34.86
C ASN A 37 7.96 -18.05 35.84
N TYR A 38 6.86 -18.65 35.36
CA TYR A 38 5.65 -18.86 36.16
C TYR A 38 5.83 -19.79 37.37
N ARG A 39 6.77 -20.75 37.33
CA ARG A 39 7.01 -21.70 38.44
C ARG A 39 8.06 -21.18 39.42
N THR A 40 9.16 -20.67 38.88
CA THR A 40 10.33 -20.30 39.70
C THR A 40 10.35 -18.84 40.12
N PHE A 41 9.48 -18.00 39.54
CA PHE A 41 9.47 -16.55 39.70
C PHE A 41 10.81 -15.87 39.37
N LYS A 42 11.70 -16.57 38.66
CA LYS A 42 12.98 -16.03 38.20
C LYS A 42 12.79 -15.27 36.89
N PRO A 43 13.50 -14.14 36.69
CA PRO A 43 13.50 -13.45 35.41
C PRO A 43 13.99 -14.34 34.27
N GLU A 44 13.33 -14.25 33.12
CA GLU A 44 13.72 -15.00 31.93
C GLU A 44 14.99 -14.42 31.28
N ARG A 45 15.78 -15.29 30.65
CA ARG A 45 17.02 -14.91 29.97
C ARG A 45 16.69 -14.18 28.66
N ASP A 46 17.34 -13.04 28.44
CA ASP A 46 17.13 -12.14 27.30
C ASP A 46 15.69 -11.58 27.17
N GLY A 47 14.91 -11.73 28.25
CA GLY A 47 13.57 -11.16 28.41
C GLY A 47 13.56 -9.77 29.06
N LEU A 48 12.35 -9.25 29.29
CA LEU A 48 12.12 -7.89 29.78
C LEU A 48 12.64 -7.61 31.20
N PHE A 49 12.86 -8.65 32.01
CA PHE A 49 13.40 -8.51 33.37
C PHE A 49 14.81 -9.13 33.54
N CYS A 50 15.45 -9.50 32.44
CA CYS A 50 16.70 -10.26 32.44
C CYS A 50 17.78 -9.63 33.34
N GLU A 51 18.26 -10.41 34.32
CA GLU A 51 19.26 -9.94 35.29
C GLU A 51 20.63 -9.65 34.66
N ARG A 52 20.92 -10.23 33.50
CA ARG A 52 22.15 -9.94 32.74
C ARG A 52 22.17 -8.51 32.20
N ILE A 53 21.01 -8.02 31.75
CA ILE A 53 20.84 -6.71 31.13
C ILE A 53 20.65 -5.66 32.23
N PHE A 54 19.65 -5.86 33.08
CA PHE A 54 19.23 -4.85 34.05
C PHE A 54 19.96 -4.94 35.39
N GLY A 55 20.60 -6.07 35.71
CA GLY A 55 21.28 -6.29 36.98
C GLY A 55 20.53 -7.22 37.93
N THR A 56 21.16 -7.57 39.06
CA THR A 56 20.70 -8.60 39.99
C THR A 56 19.42 -8.23 40.74
N THR A 57 18.54 -9.22 40.97
CA THR A 57 17.33 -9.05 41.79
C THR A 57 17.68 -9.01 43.29
N ARG A 58 18.75 -9.71 43.68
CA ARG A 58 19.26 -9.79 45.05
C ARG A 58 20.54 -8.94 45.18
N ASP A 59 20.73 -8.32 46.34
CA ASP A 59 21.91 -7.51 46.59
C ASP A 59 23.17 -8.37 46.63
N TYR A 60 24.13 -8.03 45.77
CA TYR A 60 25.44 -8.68 45.65
C TYR A 60 25.35 -10.21 45.51
N GLU A 61 24.33 -10.72 44.80
CA GLU A 61 24.15 -12.15 44.54
C GLU A 61 23.74 -12.38 43.09
N CYS A 62 24.48 -13.26 42.38
CA CYS A 62 24.13 -13.63 41.01
C CYS A 62 22.92 -14.58 40.94
N SER A 63 22.23 -14.64 39.80
CA SER A 63 21.00 -15.43 39.59
C SER A 63 21.07 -16.92 40.00
N CYS A 64 22.24 -17.55 39.80
CA CYS A 64 22.45 -18.96 40.10
C CYS A 64 22.94 -19.23 41.54
N GLY A 65 23.22 -18.18 42.32
CA GLY A 65 23.72 -18.28 43.69
C GLY A 65 25.20 -18.64 43.84
N LYS A 66 25.96 -18.88 42.75
CA LYS A 66 27.39 -19.22 42.79
C LYS A 66 28.22 -18.15 43.49
N TYR A 67 28.01 -16.89 43.13
CA TYR A 67 28.66 -15.72 43.74
C TYR A 67 27.64 -14.99 44.60
N LYS A 68 27.97 -14.86 45.90
CA LYS A 68 27.14 -14.22 46.92
C LYS A 68 27.96 -13.39 47.89
N GLY A 69 27.46 -12.20 48.21
CA GLY A 69 28.04 -11.25 49.13
C GLY A 69 28.90 -10.19 48.44
N LYS A 70 29.09 -9.06 49.14
CA LYS A 70 29.77 -7.87 48.62
C LYS A 70 31.21 -8.11 48.14
N LYS A 71 31.89 -9.15 48.64
CA LYS A 71 33.24 -9.52 48.20
C LYS A 71 33.38 -9.85 46.71
N TYR A 72 32.28 -10.20 46.04
CA TYR A 72 32.28 -10.48 44.60
C TYR A 72 31.69 -9.34 43.76
N GLU A 73 31.51 -8.15 44.35
CA GLU A 73 31.02 -6.97 43.63
C GLU A 73 31.84 -6.71 42.35
N GLY A 74 31.15 -6.52 41.23
CA GLY A 74 31.73 -6.33 39.90
C GLY A 74 32.01 -7.61 39.10
N VAL A 75 32.03 -8.79 39.74
CA VAL A 75 32.31 -10.07 39.06
C VAL A 75 31.13 -10.49 38.19
N VAL A 76 31.40 -10.87 36.95
CA VAL A 76 30.41 -11.46 36.05
C VAL A 76 30.45 -12.98 36.20
N CYS A 77 29.29 -13.58 36.48
CA CYS A 77 29.23 -15.02 36.70
C CYS A 77 29.39 -15.82 35.38
N GLU A 78 30.37 -16.72 35.32
CA GLU A 78 30.59 -17.67 34.20
C GLU A 78 29.34 -18.48 33.82
N ARG A 79 28.49 -18.84 34.81
CA ARG A 79 27.35 -19.75 34.60
C ARG A 79 26.10 -19.04 34.09
N CYS A 80 25.78 -17.87 34.64
CA CYS A 80 24.54 -17.14 34.30
C CYS A 80 24.79 -15.81 33.58
N GLY A 81 26.03 -15.35 33.45
CA GLY A 81 26.38 -14.07 32.82
C GLY A 81 25.96 -12.83 33.62
N VAL A 82 25.42 -12.99 34.82
CA VAL A 82 24.94 -11.87 35.65
C VAL A 82 26.11 -11.26 36.42
N ARG A 83 26.26 -9.93 36.32
CA ARG A 83 27.21 -9.15 37.12
C ARG A 83 26.71 -8.99 38.54
N VAL A 84 27.54 -9.30 39.52
CA VAL A 84 27.22 -9.13 40.94
C VAL A 84 27.31 -7.66 41.31
N GLU A 85 26.20 -7.06 41.71
CA GLU A 85 26.10 -5.65 42.08
C GLU A 85 24.96 -5.42 43.07
N SER A 86 24.78 -4.18 43.54
CA SER A 86 23.58 -3.83 44.29
C SER A 86 22.33 -3.89 43.39
N ARG A 87 21.21 -4.35 43.95
CA ARG A 87 19.92 -4.39 43.27
C ARG A 87 19.47 -3.02 42.74
N GLU A 88 19.99 -1.93 43.32
CA GLU A 88 19.72 -0.56 42.87
C GLU A 88 20.18 -0.29 41.44
N ALA A 89 21.17 -1.04 40.93
CA ALA A 89 21.62 -0.94 39.55
C ALA A 89 20.48 -1.15 38.54
N ARG A 90 19.47 -1.97 38.89
CA ARG A 90 18.26 -2.21 38.06
C ARG A 90 17.44 -0.95 37.79
N ARG A 91 17.56 0.08 38.64
CA ARG A 91 16.87 1.36 38.45
C ARG A 91 17.65 2.33 37.57
N LYS A 92 18.90 2.01 37.23
CA LYS A 92 19.82 2.89 36.49
C LYS A 92 20.20 2.33 35.12
N ARG A 93 20.25 1.01 34.96
CA ARG A 93 20.58 0.37 33.68
C ARG A 93 19.42 0.39 32.71
N MET A 94 19.72 0.70 31.45
CA MET A 94 18.78 0.64 30.34
C MET A 94 19.08 -0.58 29.45
N GLY A 95 18.06 -1.10 28.79
CA GLY A 95 18.17 -2.08 27.71
C GLY A 95 17.77 -1.43 26.39
N HIS A 96 18.07 -2.08 25.27
CA HIS A 96 17.56 -1.68 23.96
C HIS A 96 16.92 -2.86 23.23
N ILE A 97 16.16 -2.55 22.19
CA ILE A 97 15.60 -3.51 21.24
C ILE A 97 16.09 -3.06 19.86
N GLU A 98 16.74 -3.97 19.13
CA GLU A 98 17.11 -3.70 17.74
C GLU A 98 15.88 -3.92 16.86
N LEU A 99 15.41 -2.87 16.20
CA LEU A 99 14.24 -2.95 15.32
C LEU A 99 14.66 -3.51 13.97
N ALA A 100 13.91 -4.47 13.45
CA ALA A 100 14.15 -5.05 12.13
C ALA A 100 13.94 -4.04 10.98
N ALA A 101 13.10 -3.03 11.20
CA ALA A 101 12.82 -1.95 10.26
C ALA A 101 12.77 -0.61 10.99
N PRO A 102 13.15 0.50 10.32
CA PRO A 102 13.01 1.82 10.89
C PRO A 102 11.53 2.16 11.12
N VAL A 103 11.23 2.74 12.28
CA VAL A 103 9.88 3.18 12.64
C VAL A 103 9.92 4.67 12.95
N VAL A 104 8.93 5.40 12.45
CA VAL A 104 8.82 6.85 12.70
C VAL A 104 8.37 7.10 14.13
N HIS A 105 9.07 8.00 14.82
CA HIS A 105 8.68 8.38 16.18
C HIS A 105 7.39 9.21 16.16
N ILE A 106 6.36 8.69 16.84
CA ILE A 106 4.98 9.21 16.79
C ILE A 106 4.87 10.70 17.13
N TRP A 107 5.67 11.21 18.08
CA TRP A 107 5.64 12.63 18.45
C TRP A 107 6.10 13.57 17.34
N TYR A 108 7.00 13.14 16.44
CA TYR A 108 7.44 13.98 15.32
C TYR A 108 6.54 13.84 14.09
N LEU A 109 5.68 12.81 14.07
CA LEU A 109 4.68 12.59 13.03
C LEU A 109 3.36 13.29 13.34
N LYS A 110 2.74 12.97 14.49
CA LYS A 110 1.37 13.37 14.87
C LYS A 110 1.30 14.68 15.66
N SER A 111 2.43 15.33 15.96
CA SER A 111 2.41 16.67 16.55
C SER A 111 1.72 17.67 15.62
N THR A 112 1.12 18.71 16.19
CA THR A 112 0.57 19.84 15.44
C THR A 112 1.38 21.09 15.81
N PRO A 113 2.20 21.65 14.90
CA PRO A 113 2.47 21.16 13.54
C PRO A 113 3.35 19.90 13.52
N SER A 114 3.23 19.09 12.47
CA SER A 114 4.08 17.90 12.30
C SER A 114 5.50 18.36 12.02
N VAL A 115 6.44 17.98 12.88
CA VAL A 115 7.86 18.35 12.71
C VAL A 115 8.41 17.80 11.39
N ILE A 116 8.12 16.53 11.10
CA ILE A 116 8.56 15.89 9.85
C ILE A 116 7.83 16.50 8.65
N GLY A 117 6.52 16.72 8.74
CA GLY A 117 5.75 17.36 7.67
C GLY A 117 6.28 18.75 7.32
N THR A 118 6.64 19.54 8.34
CA THR A 118 7.23 20.88 8.15
C THR A 118 8.61 20.81 7.50
N LEU A 119 9.48 19.88 7.95
CA LEU A 119 10.81 19.69 7.37
C LEU A 119 10.77 19.24 5.90
N LEU A 120 9.80 18.41 5.53
CA LEU A 120 9.63 17.89 4.17
C LEU A 120 8.73 18.75 3.29
N ASN A 121 8.16 19.85 3.83
CA ASN A 121 7.14 20.66 3.17
C ASN A 121 5.98 19.81 2.61
N MET A 122 5.49 18.86 3.41
CA MET A 122 4.43 17.91 3.03
C MET A 122 3.26 17.99 4.03
N PRO A 123 2.00 17.96 3.56
CA PRO A 123 0.85 17.85 4.45
C PRO A 123 0.93 16.59 5.32
N SER A 124 0.59 16.69 6.60
CA SER A 124 0.62 15.54 7.53
C SER A 124 -0.18 14.34 7.03
N LYS A 125 -1.30 14.59 6.32
CA LYS A 125 -2.13 13.55 5.71
C LYS A 125 -1.36 12.72 4.68
N ASP A 126 -0.52 13.36 3.87
CA ASP A 126 0.24 12.66 2.83
C ASP A 126 1.43 11.91 3.42
N LEU A 127 2.09 12.50 4.42
CA LEU A 127 3.15 11.85 5.17
C LEU A 127 2.64 10.59 5.90
N GLU A 128 1.46 10.65 6.51
CA GLU A 128 0.82 9.50 7.14
C GLU A 128 0.52 8.38 6.14
N LYS A 129 0.07 8.71 4.93
CA LYS A 129 -0.14 7.70 3.87
C LYS A 129 1.16 6.97 3.56
N VAL A 130 2.28 7.66 3.41
CA VAL A 130 3.56 6.99 3.14
C VAL A 130 3.96 6.07 4.31
N ILE A 131 3.85 6.55 5.55
CA ILE A 131 4.30 5.82 6.74
C ILE A 131 3.42 4.60 7.05
N TYR A 132 2.11 4.73 6.89
CA TYR A 132 1.17 3.63 7.14
C TYR A 132 0.99 2.70 5.95
N PHE A 133 1.80 2.85 4.89
CA PHE A 133 1.59 2.18 3.61
C PHE A 133 0.14 2.38 3.10
N GLY A 134 -0.41 3.56 3.38
CA GLY A 134 -1.71 3.99 2.92
C GLY A 134 -1.72 3.96 1.40
N SER A 135 -2.53 3.08 0.83
CA SER A 135 -2.77 2.97 -0.60
C SER A 135 -3.31 4.31 -1.11
N HIS A 136 -2.57 4.97 -2.01
CA HIS A 136 -3.21 5.89 -2.92
C HIS A 136 -4.15 5.06 -3.82
N ARG A 137 -5.37 5.53 -4.07
CA ARG A 137 -6.05 5.21 -5.32
C ARG A 137 -5.30 5.96 -6.42
N ILE A 138 -4.17 5.41 -6.86
CA ILE A 138 -3.50 5.90 -8.05
C ILE A 138 -4.39 5.47 -9.21
N ILE A 139 -4.86 6.43 -9.99
CA ILE A 139 -5.49 6.15 -11.28
C ILE A 139 -4.35 5.74 -12.19
N GLU A 140 -4.05 4.45 -12.21
CA GLU A 140 -3.05 3.90 -13.12
C GLU A 140 -3.71 3.52 -14.42
N ARG A 141 -2.99 3.78 -15.52
CA ARG A 141 -3.38 3.20 -16.80
C ARG A 141 -3.30 1.69 -16.67
N THR A 142 -4.28 1.02 -17.24
CA THR A 142 -4.30 -0.44 -17.28
C THR A 142 -3.80 -0.88 -18.65
N PHE A 143 -3.03 -1.95 -18.70
CA PHE A 143 -2.54 -2.58 -19.92
C PHE A 143 -3.08 -4.00 -20.00
N ILE A 144 -3.39 -4.47 -21.19
CA ILE A 144 -3.77 -5.85 -21.47
C ILE A 144 -2.66 -6.51 -22.27
N ILE A 145 -2.27 -7.71 -21.87
CA ILE A 145 -1.21 -8.45 -22.55
C ILE A 145 -1.76 -9.01 -23.87
N THR A 146 -1.21 -8.53 -24.98
CA THR A 146 -1.58 -8.94 -26.33
C THR A 146 -0.79 -10.15 -26.79
N ASN A 147 0.50 -10.20 -26.40
CA ASN A 147 1.38 -11.32 -26.68
C ASN A 147 2.32 -11.59 -25.48
N PRO A 148 2.07 -12.66 -24.71
CA PRO A 148 2.91 -12.99 -23.56
C PRO A 148 4.28 -13.55 -23.92
N LYS A 149 4.54 -13.89 -25.20
CA LYS A 149 5.80 -14.50 -25.68
C LYS A 149 6.25 -15.66 -24.78
N ASN A 150 7.38 -15.53 -24.08
CA ASN A 150 7.96 -16.55 -23.19
C ASN A 150 7.92 -16.11 -21.71
N THR A 151 6.88 -15.39 -21.32
CA THR A 151 6.65 -14.94 -19.94
C THR A 151 5.64 -15.83 -19.22
N ILE A 152 5.47 -15.60 -17.92
CA ILE A 152 4.47 -16.30 -17.09
C ILE A 152 3.04 -15.81 -17.31
N PHE A 153 2.85 -14.79 -18.14
CA PHE A 153 1.55 -14.16 -18.35
C PHE A 153 0.72 -14.92 -19.38
N GLU A 154 -0.60 -14.80 -19.28
CA GLU A 154 -1.53 -15.26 -20.28
C GLU A 154 -2.00 -14.09 -21.17
N LYS A 155 -2.40 -14.40 -22.41
CA LYS A 155 -2.98 -13.40 -23.29
C LYS A 155 -4.32 -12.94 -22.69
N GLY A 156 -4.48 -11.63 -22.50
CA GLY A 156 -5.65 -11.06 -21.84
C GLY A 156 -5.44 -10.69 -20.37
N ASP A 157 -4.29 -11.05 -19.79
CA ASP A 157 -3.92 -10.62 -18.44
C ASP A 157 -3.83 -9.09 -18.35
N ILE A 158 -4.23 -8.60 -17.18
CA ILE A 158 -4.34 -7.18 -16.88
C ILE A 158 -3.16 -6.75 -16.02
N LEU A 159 -2.43 -5.73 -16.45
CA LEU A 159 -1.34 -5.10 -15.69
C LEU A 159 -1.65 -3.63 -15.40
N TYR A 160 -1.35 -3.17 -14.20
CA TYR A 160 -1.34 -1.73 -13.90
C TYR A 160 -0.07 -1.05 -14.43
N GLU A 161 -0.09 0.26 -14.63
CA GLU A 161 1.02 1.03 -15.23
C GLU A 161 2.35 0.84 -14.47
N THR A 162 2.30 0.79 -13.14
CA THR A 162 3.50 0.52 -12.34
C THR A 162 4.04 -0.89 -12.54
N GLU A 163 3.17 -1.89 -12.54
CA GLU A 163 3.52 -3.29 -12.82
C GLU A 163 4.07 -3.45 -14.23
N TYR A 164 3.43 -2.85 -15.24
CA TYR A 164 3.89 -2.85 -16.62
C TYR A 164 5.31 -2.28 -16.73
N ASN A 165 5.59 -1.14 -16.08
CA ASN A 165 6.93 -0.52 -16.11
C ASN A 165 7.99 -1.42 -15.47
N VAL A 166 7.66 -2.12 -14.37
CA VAL A 166 8.56 -3.06 -13.71
C VAL A 166 8.79 -4.29 -14.59
N TYR A 167 7.73 -4.92 -15.09
CA TYR A 167 7.85 -6.16 -15.87
C TYR A 167 8.49 -5.92 -17.23
N LYS A 168 8.20 -4.81 -17.90
CA LYS A 168 8.83 -4.44 -19.19
C LYS A 168 10.36 -4.32 -19.08
N SER A 169 10.86 -3.90 -17.93
CA SER A 169 12.31 -3.81 -17.70
C SER A 169 12.99 -5.18 -17.62
N LYS A 170 12.24 -6.24 -17.29
CA LYS A 170 12.75 -7.57 -16.98
C LYS A 170 12.43 -8.61 -18.05
N TRP A 171 11.29 -8.49 -18.72
CA TRP A 171 10.74 -9.49 -19.63
C TRP A 171 10.30 -8.86 -20.95
N ASP A 172 10.43 -9.64 -22.03
CA ASP A 172 9.93 -9.27 -23.36
C ASP A 172 8.50 -9.83 -23.54
N PHE A 173 7.53 -8.94 -23.57
CA PHE A 173 6.12 -9.20 -23.85
C PHE A 173 5.49 -7.97 -24.50
N GLU A 174 4.39 -8.15 -25.21
CA GLU A 174 3.63 -7.05 -25.80
C GLU A 174 2.35 -6.84 -25.00
N ALA A 175 2.10 -5.58 -24.64
CA ALA A 175 0.88 -5.17 -23.96
C ALA A 175 0.42 -3.83 -24.50
N GLU A 176 -0.89 -3.66 -24.62
CA GLU A 176 -1.54 -2.46 -25.10
C GLU A 176 -2.38 -1.82 -24.00
N PRO A 177 -2.61 -0.49 -24.03
CA PRO A 177 -3.51 0.15 -23.08
C PRO A 177 -4.92 -0.45 -23.12
N ALA A 178 -5.40 -0.93 -21.98
CA ALA A 178 -6.73 -1.48 -21.84
C ALA A 178 -7.79 -0.36 -21.80
N VAL A 179 -8.82 -0.50 -22.64
CA VAL A 179 -9.93 0.46 -22.71
C VAL A 179 -11.22 -0.27 -22.29
N ARG A 180 -11.99 0.33 -21.38
CA ARG A 180 -13.28 -0.22 -20.98
C ARG A 180 -14.38 0.23 -21.94
N VAL A 181 -14.77 -0.65 -22.86
CA VAL A 181 -15.90 -0.39 -23.77
C VAL A 181 -17.20 -0.41 -22.97
N ARG A 182 -17.90 0.74 -22.88
CA ARG A 182 -19.25 0.81 -22.33
C ARG A 182 -20.24 0.75 -23.50
N ASN A 183 -21.10 -0.28 -23.50
CA ASN A 183 -22.07 -0.60 -24.56
C ASN A 183 -21.46 -0.89 -25.95
N PRO A 184 -20.84 -2.08 -26.15
CA PRO A 184 -20.54 -2.54 -27.49
C PRO A 184 -21.87 -2.71 -28.26
N LYS A 185 -22.07 -1.94 -29.32
CA LYS A 185 -23.15 -2.16 -30.27
C LYS A 185 -22.53 -2.81 -31.49
N GLY A 186 -22.82 -4.09 -31.69
CA GLY A 186 -22.41 -4.81 -32.88
C GLY A 186 -23.12 -4.27 -34.14
N PRO A 187 -22.77 -4.79 -35.33
CA PRO A 187 -23.47 -4.48 -36.56
C PRO A 187 -24.97 -4.75 -36.39
N VAL A 188 -25.81 -3.80 -36.82
CA VAL A 188 -27.26 -3.98 -36.80
C VAL A 188 -27.63 -4.79 -38.02
N ARG A 189 -28.20 -5.98 -37.79
CA ARG A 189 -28.68 -6.90 -38.82
C ARG A 189 -30.21 -6.82 -38.88
N THR A 190 -30.77 -7.10 -40.06
CA THR A 190 -32.22 -7.27 -40.23
C THR A 190 -32.72 -8.49 -39.45
N ASP A 191 -33.79 -8.33 -38.68
CA ASP A 191 -34.47 -9.46 -38.04
C ASP A 191 -35.52 -10.11 -38.97
N ILE A 192 -35.91 -9.38 -40.03
CA ILE A 192 -36.91 -9.77 -41.03
C ILE A 192 -36.46 -9.42 -42.46
N ASP A 193 -36.98 -10.15 -43.44
CA ASP A 193 -36.91 -9.77 -44.85
C ASP A 193 -37.84 -8.56 -45.12
N GLY A 194 -37.52 -7.70 -46.08
CA GLY A 194 -38.45 -6.64 -46.49
C GLY A 194 -37.82 -5.46 -47.23
N VAL A 195 -38.62 -4.42 -47.44
CA VAL A 195 -38.18 -3.18 -48.07
C VAL A 195 -37.73 -2.20 -47.00
N VAL A 196 -36.54 -1.63 -47.18
CA VAL A 196 -35.99 -0.67 -46.24
C VAL A 196 -36.43 0.75 -46.56
N SER A 197 -36.85 1.49 -45.53
CA SER A 197 -37.16 2.92 -45.64
C SER A 197 -36.48 3.75 -44.56
N LEU A 198 -35.99 4.93 -44.93
CA LEU A 198 -35.32 5.86 -44.02
C LEU A 198 -36.28 6.94 -43.54
N ARG A 199 -36.33 7.15 -42.23
CA ARG A 199 -37.14 8.21 -41.62
C ARG A 199 -36.30 9.05 -40.67
N GLU A 200 -36.27 10.35 -40.89
CA GLU A 200 -35.65 11.29 -39.96
C GLU A 200 -36.69 11.93 -39.04
N GLU A 201 -36.33 12.07 -37.77
CA GLU A 201 -37.16 12.71 -36.76
C GLU A 201 -36.31 13.71 -35.97
N GLU A 202 -36.76 14.97 -35.94
CA GLU A 202 -36.14 16.00 -35.11
C GLU A 202 -36.72 15.93 -33.70
N THR A 203 -35.87 15.62 -32.73
CA THR A 203 -36.27 15.61 -31.32
C THR A 203 -36.42 17.03 -30.77
N ASN A 204 -37.16 17.16 -29.68
CA ASN A 204 -37.29 18.40 -28.89
C ASN A 204 -35.95 19.01 -28.41
N THR A 205 -34.84 18.28 -28.54
CA THR A 205 -33.48 18.73 -28.22
C THR A 205 -32.70 19.27 -29.43
N GLY A 206 -33.34 19.38 -30.60
CA GLY A 206 -32.71 19.80 -31.86
C GLY A 206 -31.79 18.73 -32.48
N ARG A 207 -31.90 17.48 -32.02
CA ARG A 207 -31.12 16.35 -32.55
C ARG A 207 -31.95 15.58 -33.57
N ILE A 208 -31.36 15.34 -34.73
CA ILE A 208 -31.92 14.48 -35.77
C ILE A 208 -31.65 13.02 -35.39
N ILE A 209 -32.70 12.21 -35.29
CA ILE A 209 -32.63 10.76 -35.18
C ILE A 209 -33.03 10.18 -36.54
N THR A 210 -32.16 9.35 -37.10
CA THR A 210 -32.48 8.58 -38.31
C THR A 210 -32.92 7.17 -37.89
N TRP A 211 -34.08 6.77 -38.39
CA TRP A 211 -34.67 5.45 -38.24
C TRP A 211 -34.60 4.70 -39.55
N ILE A 212 -34.34 3.40 -39.46
CA ILE A 212 -34.41 2.46 -40.57
C ILE A 212 -35.61 1.59 -40.31
N ILE A 213 -36.58 1.62 -41.21
CA ILE A 213 -37.81 0.84 -41.09
C ILE A 213 -37.77 -0.24 -42.17
N VAL A 214 -37.66 -1.49 -41.76
CA VAL A 214 -37.80 -2.63 -42.66
C VAL A 214 -39.27 -3.05 -42.62
N ARG A 215 -39.94 -3.08 -43.77
CA ARG A 215 -41.35 -3.46 -43.88
C ARG A 215 -41.54 -4.68 -44.75
N ASP A 216 -42.23 -5.66 -44.19
CA ASP A 216 -42.90 -6.74 -44.92
C ASP A 216 -44.33 -6.87 -44.33
N VAL A 217 -44.83 -8.08 -44.03
CA VAL A 217 -46.12 -8.28 -43.32
C VAL A 217 -46.13 -7.56 -41.96
N ILE A 218 -44.95 -7.35 -41.36
CA ILE A 218 -44.71 -6.64 -40.09
C ILE A 218 -43.62 -5.58 -40.34
N SER A 219 -43.65 -4.47 -39.60
CA SER A 219 -42.62 -3.43 -39.65
C SER A 219 -41.71 -3.47 -38.42
N GLU A 220 -40.40 -3.48 -38.64
CA GLU A 220 -39.35 -3.38 -37.62
C GLU A 220 -38.61 -2.04 -37.77
N GLU A 221 -38.29 -1.37 -36.65
CA GLU A 221 -37.62 -0.05 -36.66
C GLU A 221 -36.26 -0.12 -35.94
N TYR A 222 -35.20 0.24 -36.65
CA TYR A 222 -33.83 0.29 -36.13
C TYR A 222 -33.36 1.73 -35.97
N ARG A 223 -32.87 2.06 -34.78
CA ARG A 223 -32.32 3.39 -34.49
C ARG A 223 -30.86 3.51 -34.92
N ILE A 224 -30.56 4.48 -35.77
CA ILE A 224 -29.17 4.79 -36.15
C ILE A 224 -28.56 5.78 -35.16
N TYR A 225 -27.28 5.57 -34.82
CA TYR A 225 -26.49 6.53 -34.05
C TYR A 225 -25.57 7.35 -34.96
N PRO A 226 -25.28 8.62 -34.62
CA PRO A 226 -24.41 9.46 -35.42
C PRO A 226 -23.06 8.79 -35.71
N GLY A 227 -22.61 8.79 -36.97
CA GLY A 227 -21.32 8.22 -37.40
C GLY A 227 -21.32 6.75 -37.80
N MET A 228 -22.49 6.11 -37.82
CA MET A 228 -22.67 4.79 -38.44
C MET A 228 -22.83 4.92 -39.97
N VAL A 229 -22.32 3.94 -40.73
CA VAL A 229 -22.43 3.93 -42.21
C VAL A 229 -23.63 3.07 -42.62
N ILE A 230 -24.56 3.69 -43.35
CA ILE A 230 -25.74 3.04 -43.93
C ILE A 230 -25.31 2.33 -45.22
N LYS A 231 -25.51 1.02 -45.32
CA LYS A 231 -25.06 0.22 -46.49
C LYS A 231 -26.07 0.10 -47.62
N PHE A 232 -27.31 0.56 -47.43
CA PHE A 232 -28.44 0.36 -48.33
C PHE A 232 -29.08 1.70 -48.72
N ARG A 233 -29.91 1.68 -49.77
CA ARG A 233 -30.69 2.82 -50.26
C ARG A 233 -32.14 2.72 -49.82
N ASP A 234 -32.80 3.87 -49.72
CA ASP A 234 -34.25 3.94 -49.49
C ASP A 234 -34.99 3.19 -50.61
N GLY A 235 -35.81 2.20 -50.25
CA GLY A 235 -36.54 1.32 -51.16
C GLY A 235 -35.81 0.05 -51.59
N GLU A 236 -34.63 -0.27 -51.04
CA GLU A 236 -33.89 -1.50 -51.33
C GLU A 236 -34.51 -2.72 -50.59
N GLU A 237 -34.56 -3.87 -51.27
CA GLU A 237 -35.00 -5.14 -50.67
C GLU A 237 -33.83 -5.81 -49.95
N VAL A 238 -34.06 -6.24 -48.71
CA VAL A 238 -33.07 -6.91 -47.87
C VAL A 238 -33.60 -8.24 -47.36
N GLU A 239 -32.72 -9.25 -47.30
CA GLU A 239 -33.01 -10.52 -46.64
C GLU A 239 -32.71 -10.41 -45.14
N LYS A 240 -33.27 -11.33 -44.35
CA LYS A 240 -32.99 -11.49 -42.92
C LYS A 240 -31.50 -11.75 -42.67
N ASP A 241 -30.99 -11.24 -41.54
CA ASP A 241 -29.59 -11.25 -41.12
C ASP A 241 -28.62 -10.42 -41.97
N THR A 242 -29.14 -9.68 -42.97
CA THR A 242 -28.35 -8.74 -43.78
C THR A 242 -27.88 -7.58 -42.91
N GLU A 243 -26.61 -7.22 -43.03
CA GLU A 243 -26.02 -6.10 -42.30
C GLU A 243 -26.52 -4.77 -42.88
N ILE A 244 -27.34 -4.09 -42.10
CA ILE A 244 -27.97 -2.82 -42.47
C ILE A 244 -27.01 -1.65 -42.21
N VAL A 245 -26.27 -1.74 -41.11
CA VAL A 245 -25.42 -0.67 -40.60
C VAL A 245 -24.05 -1.22 -40.23
N GLU A 246 -23.00 -0.65 -40.81
CA GLU A 246 -21.61 -1.01 -40.48
C GLU A 246 -21.21 -0.52 -39.08
N GLU A 247 -20.26 -1.24 -38.48
CA GLU A 247 -19.63 -0.83 -37.22
C GLU A 247 -19.12 0.61 -37.30
N LYS A 248 -19.41 1.37 -36.26
CA LYS A 248 -18.78 2.67 -36.04
C LYS A 248 -17.49 2.45 -35.27
N GLU A 249 -16.34 2.70 -35.88
CA GLU A 249 -15.11 2.96 -35.12
C GLU A 249 -15.31 4.26 -34.33
N ILE A 250 -15.56 4.12 -33.02
CA ILE A 250 -15.64 5.27 -32.13
C ILE A 250 -14.21 5.60 -31.69
N PRO A 251 -13.66 6.77 -32.05
CA PRO A 251 -12.36 7.18 -31.52
C PRO A 251 -12.46 7.25 -29.98
N PRO A 252 -11.43 6.78 -29.24
CA PRO A 252 -11.49 6.69 -27.79
C PRO A 252 -11.72 8.06 -27.18
N ILE A 253 -12.86 8.22 -26.53
CA ILE A 253 -13.16 9.38 -25.69
C ILE A 253 -12.81 8.98 -24.27
N TYR A 254 -11.79 9.64 -23.72
CA TYR A 254 -11.50 9.59 -22.29
C TYR A 254 -12.71 10.13 -21.55
N ALA A 255 -13.32 9.33 -20.67
CA ALA A 255 -14.39 9.83 -19.83
C ALA A 255 -13.82 10.91 -18.88
N PRO A 256 -14.29 12.17 -18.96
CA PRO A 256 -14.16 13.08 -17.85
C PRO A 256 -15.42 12.86 -17.01
N PHE A 257 -15.38 12.05 -15.94
CA PHE A 257 -16.48 12.15 -14.98
C PHE A 257 -16.07 11.87 -13.54
N ASP A 258 -16.25 12.94 -12.76
CA ASP A 258 -16.71 13.02 -11.38
C ASP A 258 -17.30 11.71 -10.83
N GLY A 259 -16.51 11.07 -9.99
CA GLY A 259 -17.01 10.20 -8.94
C GLY A 259 -16.43 10.74 -7.64
N THR A 260 -17.24 11.51 -6.92
CA THR A 260 -17.02 11.84 -5.51
C THR A 260 -16.76 10.57 -4.71
N VAL A 261 -15.69 10.59 -3.90
CA VAL A 261 -15.64 9.92 -2.60
C VAL A 261 -15.00 10.89 -1.62
#